data_AF-A0AAD8GTW9-F1
#
_entry.id   AF-A0AAD8GTW9-F1
#
_cell.length_a   1.000
_cell.length_b   1.000
_cell.length_c   1.000
_cell.angle_alpha   90.00
_cell.angle_beta   90.00
_cell.angle_gamma   90.00
#
_symmetry.space_group_name_H-M   'P 1'
#
loop_
_entity.id
_entity.type
_entity.pdbx_description
1 polymer ?
#
loop_
_entity_poly.entity_id
_entity_poly.type
_entity_poly.pdbx_seq_one_letter_code
_entity_poly.pdbx_strand_id
1 'polypeptide(L)'
;MSLSASSAGGIQSFSYLGLGYRVDWPVNIILTSGALEIYAEIFSFLMQVKLALSSLAEAWCSLKEHMHTINQNGGSGSYKSEVLHFNIFMKLRQQVNHFVTTLQQCAVTAISCMLVQVSTLTKESGQRYDGF
;
A
#
# COMPACT_ATOMS: atom_id res chain seq x y z
N MET A 1 32.00 -18.35 17.56
CA MET A 1 30.54 -18.58 17.60
C MET A 1 29.86 -17.22 17.55
N SER A 2 29.41 -16.79 16.37
CA SER A 2 28.69 -15.53 16.18
C SER A 2 27.28 -15.87 15.68
N LEU A 3 26.29 -15.81 16.58
CA LEU A 3 24.88 -15.87 16.22
C LEU A 3 24.48 -14.54 15.59
N SER A 4 24.57 -14.44 14.27
CA SER A 4 23.76 -13.48 13.52
C SER A 4 22.35 -14.08 13.40
N ALA A 5 21.51 -13.82 14.41
CA ALA A 5 20.09 -14.09 14.34
C ALA A 5 19.49 -13.15 13.29
N SER A 6 19.42 -13.65 12.05
CA SER A 6 18.81 -12.97 10.91
C SER A 6 17.36 -12.64 11.26
N SER A 7 17.02 -11.35 11.15
CA SER A 7 15.69 -10.76 11.35
C SER A 7 14.61 -11.28 10.38
N ALA A 8 14.89 -12.34 9.62
CA ALA A 8 13.98 -12.99 8.69
C ALA A 8 12.80 -13.72 9.38
N GLY A 9 12.91 -14.05 10.67
CA GLY A 9 11.85 -14.76 11.40
C GLY A 9 10.56 -13.95 11.64
N GLY A 10 10.68 -12.62 11.75
CA GLY A 10 9.53 -11.76 12.03
C GLY A 10 8.54 -11.69 10.86
N ILE A 11 9.03 -11.51 9.64
CA ILE A 11 8.19 -11.33 8.45
C ILE A 11 7.48 -12.63 8.05
N GLN A 12 8.15 -13.78 8.20
CA GLN A 12 7.58 -15.11 7.93
C GLN A 12 6.49 -15.52 8.94
N SER A 13 6.55 -14.97 10.16
CA SER A 13 5.53 -15.25 11.20
C SER A 13 4.16 -14.67 10.83
N PHE A 14 4.11 -13.59 10.05
CA PHE A 14 2.84 -12.99 9.58
C PHE A 14 2.21 -13.75 8.42
N SER A 15 2.94 -14.64 7.73
CA SER A 15 2.38 -15.53 6.70
C SER A 15 1.41 -16.57 7.28
N TYR A 16 1.44 -16.78 8.59
CA TYR A 16 0.55 -17.71 9.31
C TYR A 16 -0.61 -17.01 10.03
N LEU A 17 -0.68 -15.67 9.97
CA LEU A 17 -1.82 -14.90 10.46
C LEU A 17 -2.95 -14.93 9.42
N GLY A 18 -3.55 -16.11 9.27
CA GLY A 18 -4.74 -16.31 8.45
C GLY A 18 -5.98 -15.71 9.11
N LEU A 19 -6.83 -15.06 8.31
CA LEU A 19 -8.09 -14.49 8.77
C LEU A 19 -9.09 -15.61 9.11
N GLY A 20 -9.16 -16.01 10.39
CA GLY A 20 -10.15 -16.96 10.90
C GLY A 20 -11.54 -16.33 10.96
N TYR A 21 -12.21 -16.15 9.82
CA TYR A 21 -13.54 -15.56 9.77
C TYR A 21 -14.57 -16.61 10.21
N ARG A 22 -15.08 -16.51 11.44
CA ARG A 22 -16.27 -17.27 11.87
C ARG A 22 -17.50 -16.63 11.25
N VAL A 23 -17.99 -17.25 10.18
CA VAL A 23 -19.15 -16.77 9.44
C VAL A 23 -20.41 -17.45 10.01
N ASP A 24 -21.24 -16.69 10.70
CA ASP A 24 -22.57 -17.17 11.08
C ASP A 24 -23.49 -17.26 9.84
N TRP A 25 -24.46 -18.18 9.91
CA TRP A 25 -25.48 -18.37 8.87
C TRP A 25 -26.24 -17.04 8.62
N PRO A 26 -26.62 -16.66 7.37
CA PRO A 26 -26.54 -17.37 6.08
C PRO A 26 -25.33 -17.01 5.22
N VAL A 27 -24.41 -16.18 5.73
CA VAL A 27 -23.28 -15.65 4.94
C VAL A 27 -22.30 -16.76 4.52
N ASN A 28 -22.30 -17.89 5.25
CA ASN A 28 -21.52 -19.10 4.93
C ASN A 28 -22.00 -19.84 3.66
N ILE A 29 -23.19 -19.49 3.11
CA ILE A 29 -23.68 -20.02 1.83
C ILE A 29 -22.98 -19.33 0.65
N ILE A 30 -22.56 -18.07 0.85
CA ILE A 30 -21.90 -17.23 -0.15
C ILE A 30 -20.37 -17.31 0.00
N LEU A 31 -19.87 -17.36 1.25
CA LEU A 31 -18.46 -17.60 1.55
C LEU A 31 -18.18 -19.10 1.67
N THR A 32 -17.87 -19.73 0.54
CA THR A 32 -17.35 -21.10 0.51
C THR A 32 -15.91 -21.16 1.05
N SER A 33 -15.48 -22.34 1.55
CA SER A 33 -14.13 -22.52 2.11
C SER A 33 -13.02 -22.17 1.11
N GLY A 34 -13.22 -22.45 -0.18
CA GLY A 34 -12.27 -22.08 -1.24
C GLY A 34 -12.17 -20.57 -1.48
N ALA A 35 -13.27 -19.83 -1.33
CA ALA A 35 -13.23 -18.37 -1.38
C ALA A 35 -12.47 -17.81 -0.17
N LEU A 36 -12.71 -18.37 1.02
CA LEU A 36 -12.05 -17.94 2.26
C LEU A 36 -10.53 -18.16 2.23
N GLU A 37 -10.07 -19.24 1.60
CA GLU A 37 -8.65 -19.53 1.36
C GLU A 37 -8.01 -18.44 0.47
N ILE A 38 -8.64 -18.10 -0.66
CA ILE A 38 -8.18 -17.03 -1.55
C ILE A 38 -8.16 -15.67 -0.81
N TYR A 39 -9.17 -15.38 0.01
CA TYR A 39 -9.18 -14.16 0.82
C TYR A 39 -8.05 -14.13 1.85
N ALA A 40 -7.71 -15.27 2.46
CA ALA A 40 -6.58 -15.36 3.40
C ALA A 40 -5.24 -15.13 2.70
N GLU A 41 -5.06 -15.63 1.48
CA GLU A 41 -3.87 -15.36 0.66
C GLU A 41 -3.76 -13.87 0.31
N ILE A 42 -4.84 -13.26 -0.17
CA ILE A 42 -4.87 -11.82 -0.49
C ILE A 42 -4.55 -10.98 0.74
N PHE A 43 -5.15 -11.32 1.89
CA PHE A 43 -4.88 -10.63 3.16
C PHE A 43 -3.41 -10.72 3.56
N SER A 44 -2.82 -11.92 3.46
CA SER A 44 -1.42 -12.16 3.80
C SER A 44 -0.48 -11.34 2.91
N PHE A 45 -0.77 -11.28 1.60
CA PHE A 45 -0.02 -10.42 0.67
C PHE A 45 -0.14 -8.94 1.05
N LEU A 46 -1.35 -8.46 1.32
CA LEU A 46 -1.57 -7.06 1.74
C LEU A 46 -0.85 -6.73 3.04
N MET A 47 -0.81 -7.66 3.99
CA MET A 47 -0.08 -7.51 5.25
C MET A 47 1.43 -7.39 5.01
N GLN A 48 2.01 -8.24 4.16
CA GLN A 48 3.42 -8.14 3.79
C GLN A 48 3.75 -6.80 3.13
N VAL A 49 2.89 -6.30 2.24
CA VAL A 49 3.06 -4.98 1.59
C VAL A 49 3.00 -3.84 2.63
N LYS A 50 2.05 -3.89 3.57
CA LYS A 50 1.98 -2.89 4.65
C LYS A 50 3.23 -2.91 5.52
N LEU A 51 3.70 -4.09 5.92
CA LEU A 51 4.92 -4.24 6.73
C LEU A 51 6.15 -3.72 5.98
N ALA A 52 6.32 -4.04 4.70
CA ALA A 52 7.43 -3.54 3.90
C ALA A 52 7.42 -2.00 3.81
N LEU A 53 6.24 -1.40 3.64
CA LEU A 53 6.09 0.05 3.62
C LEU A 53 6.44 0.68 4.98
N SER A 54 5.98 0.07 6.08
CA SER A 54 6.31 0.50 7.44
C SER A 54 7.82 0.41 7.71
N SER A 55 8.47 -0.70 7.36
CA SER A 55 9.92 -0.87 7.50
C SER A 55 10.70 0.17 6.68
N LEU A 56 10.23 0.49 5.47
CA LEU A 56 10.85 1.53 4.64
C LEU A 56 10.69 2.92 5.27
N ALA A 57 9.54 3.21 5.87
CA ALA A 57 9.31 4.46 6.59
C ALA A 57 10.20 4.57 7.83
N GLU A 58 10.37 3.49 8.60
CA GLU A 58 11.27 3.43 9.75
C GLU A 58 12.74 3.62 9.33
N ALA A 59 13.19 2.92 8.27
CA ALA A 59 14.54 3.09 7.72
C ALA A 59 14.78 4.53 7.25
N TRP A 60 13.78 5.17 6.65
CA TRP A 60 13.84 6.58 6.26
C TRP A 60 13.96 7.52 7.47
N CYS A 61 13.19 7.27 8.54
CA CYS A 61 13.30 8.05 9.78
C CYS A 61 14.68 7.89 10.42
N SER A 62 15.22 6.67 10.48
CA SER A 62 16.56 6.39 10.98
C SER A 62 17.65 7.07 10.15
N LEU A 63 17.53 7.06 8.82
CA LEU A 63 18.44 7.77 7.92
C LEU A 63 18.43 9.28 8.16
N LYS A 64 17.24 9.86 8.38
CA LYS A 64 17.07 11.28 8.67
C LYS A 64 17.69 11.67 10.02
N GLU A 65 17.52 10.83 11.04
CA GLU A 65 18.14 11.02 12.36
C GLU A 65 19.66 10.93 12.28
N HIS A 66 20.19 9.94 11.54
CA HIS A 66 21.63 9.81 11.33
C HIS A 66 22.23 11.03 10.63
N MET A 67 21.58 11.52 9.57
CA MET A 67 21.99 12.73 8.86
C MET A 67 21.97 13.97 9.77
N HIS A 68 20.97 14.09 10.65
CA HIS A 68 20.87 15.20 11.61
C HIS A 68 22.02 15.17 12.64
N THR A 69 22.42 13.98 13.08
CA THR A 69 23.57 13.79 13.99
C THR A 69 24.90 14.11 13.31
N ILE A 70 25.06 13.73 12.03
CA ILE A 70 26.26 14.03 11.23
C ILE A 70 26.38 15.55 10.95
N ASN A 71 25.28 16.23 10.66
CA ASN A 71 25.28 17.67 10.40
C ASN A 71 25.69 18.51 11.64
N GLN A 72 25.44 18.00 12.85
CA GLN A 72 25.87 18.64 14.10
C GLN A 72 27.35 18.42 14.42
N ASN A 73 27.93 17.29 13.98
CA ASN A 73 29.36 17.01 14.09
C ASN A 73 30.12 17.54 12.87
N GLY A 74 30.15 18.87 12.71
CA GLY A 74 30.83 19.52 11.59
C GLY A 74 32.33 19.19 11.54
N GLY A 75 32.80 18.58 10.43
CA GLY A 75 34.24 18.46 10.20
C GLY A 75 34.79 17.45 9.18
N SER A 76 33.98 16.78 8.34
CA SER A 76 34.53 15.76 7.42
C SER A 76 33.96 15.86 6.00
N GLY A 77 34.83 15.79 4.99
CA GLY A 77 34.50 15.83 3.56
C GLY A 77 33.53 14.73 3.07
N SER A 78 33.17 13.78 3.94
CA SER A 78 32.14 12.75 3.70
C SER A 78 30.71 13.34 3.60
N TYR A 79 30.44 14.49 4.25
CA TYR A 79 29.13 15.15 4.29
C TYR A 79 28.54 15.48 2.90
N LYS A 80 29.39 15.89 1.95
CA LYS A 80 28.92 16.26 0.60
C LYS A 80 28.39 15.04 -0.17
N SER A 81 28.94 13.84 0.06
CA SER A 81 28.47 12.63 -0.61
C SER A 81 27.15 12.14 -0.03
N GLU A 82 26.96 12.20 1.29
CA GLU A 82 25.72 11.77 1.94
C GLU A 82 24.52 12.66 1.59
N VAL A 83 24.72 13.98 1.50
CA VAL A 83 23.68 14.93 1.07
C VAL A 83 23.24 14.65 -0.39
N LEU A 84 24.16 14.25 -1.27
CA LEU A 84 23.83 13.85 -2.63
C LEU A 84 22.97 12.57 -2.66
N HIS A 85 23.32 11.55 -1.88
CA HIS A 85 22.51 10.33 -1.77
C HIS A 85 21.11 10.64 -1.22
N PHE A 86 21.00 11.47 -0.19
CA PHE A 86 19.72 11.89 0.37
C PHE A 86 18.84 12.64 -0.64
N ASN A 87 19.43 13.55 -1.42
CA ASN A 87 18.72 14.28 -2.48
C ASN A 87 18.19 13.31 -3.57
N ILE A 88 18.94 12.27 -3.91
CA ILE A 88 18.50 11.21 -4.84
C ILE A 88 17.30 10.45 -4.26
N PHE A 89 17.37 10.03 -2.99
CA PHE A 89 16.25 9.35 -2.33
C PHE A 89 15.00 10.23 -2.22
N MET A 90 15.15 11.52 -1.88
CA MET A 90 14.02 12.45 -1.84
C MET A 90 13.36 12.62 -3.21
N LYS A 91 14.15 12.75 -4.27
CA LYS A 91 13.63 12.82 -5.64
C LYS A 91 12.90 11.55 -6.03
N LEU A 92 13.46 10.37 -5.71
CA LEU A 92 12.79 9.09 -5.97
C LEU A 92 11.45 8.99 -5.24
N ARG A 93 11.42 9.32 -3.95
CA ARG A 93 10.20 9.31 -3.15
C ARG A 93 9.13 10.23 -3.75
N GLN A 94 9.53 11.43 -4.16
CA GLN A 94 8.62 12.39 -4.78
C GLN A 94 8.06 11.87 -6.12
N GLN A 95 8.90 11.27 -6.96
CA GLN A 95 8.49 10.67 -8.23
C GLN A 95 7.49 9.52 -8.03
N VAL A 96 7.78 8.61 -7.10
CA VAL A 96 6.89 7.48 -6.78
C VAL A 96 5.55 7.99 -6.23
N ASN A 97 5.57 8.96 -5.31
CA ASN A 97 4.34 9.53 -4.77
C ASN A 97 3.49 10.22 -5.84
N HIS A 98 4.13 10.97 -6.74
CA HIS A 98 3.44 11.59 -7.86
C HIS A 98 2.80 10.52 -8.75
N PHE A 99 3.55 9.50 -9.14
CA PHE A 99 3.04 8.40 -9.94
C PHE A 99 1.84 7.69 -9.31
N VAL A 100 1.94 7.33 -8.02
CA VAL A 100 0.84 6.70 -7.28
C VAL A 100 -0.39 7.61 -7.23
N THR A 101 -0.21 8.91 -7.00
CA THR A 101 -1.29 9.88 -6.97
C THR A 101 -1.97 10.00 -8.35
N THR A 102 -1.18 10.07 -9.43
CA THR A 102 -1.72 10.14 -10.80
C THR A 102 -2.47 8.86 -11.16
N LEU A 103 -1.94 7.68 -10.79
CA LEU A 103 -2.62 6.41 -11.00
C LEU A 103 -3.95 6.34 -10.24
N GLN A 104 -3.94 6.70 -8.96
CA GLN A 104 -5.14 6.74 -8.14
C GLN A 104 -6.18 7.68 -8.72
N GLN A 105 -5.76 8.88 -9.15
CA GLN A 105 -6.65 9.86 -9.77
C GLN A 105 -7.23 9.34 -11.09
N CYS A 106 -6.43 8.64 -11.89
CA CYS A 106 -6.89 8.02 -13.13
C CYS A 106 -7.97 6.95 -12.86
N ALA A 107 -7.73 6.05 -11.91
CA ALA A 107 -8.69 5.02 -11.52
C ALA A 107 -10.00 5.61 -10.98
N VAL A 108 -9.91 6.60 -10.09
CA VAL A 108 -11.09 7.28 -9.53
C VAL A 108 -11.88 7.98 -10.65
N THR A 109 -11.20 8.71 -11.53
CA THR A 109 -11.84 9.42 -12.64
C THR A 109 -12.53 8.46 -13.60
N ALA A 110 -11.91 7.31 -13.89
CA ALA A 110 -12.50 6.27 -14.75
C ALA A 110 -13.79 5.69 -14.14
N ILE A 111 -13.80 5.41 -12.83
CA ILE A 111 -14.98 4.91 -12.11
C ILE A 111 -16.08 5.98 -12.08
N SER A 112 -15.73 7.24 -11.77
CA SER A 112 -16.69 8.35 -11.79
C SER A 112 -17.30 8.56 -13.17
N CYS A 113 -16.50 8.47 -14.23
CA CYS A 113 -16.98 8.59 -15.61
C CYS A 113 -17.96 7.46 -15.97
N MET A 114 -17.64 6.21 -15.61
CA MET A 114 -18.57 5.08 -15.81
C MET A 114 -19.89 5.27 -15.06
N LEU A 115 -19.85 5.74 -13.80
CA LEU A 115 -21.06 6.00 -13.02
C LEU A 115 -21.94 7.10 -13.64
N VAL A 116 -21.34 8.15 -14.20
CA VAL A 116 -22.08 9.21 -14.91
C VAL A 116 -22.76 8.66 -16.17
N GLN A 117 -22.05 7.86 -16.98
CA GLN A 117 -22.61 7.26 -18.19
C GLN A 117 -23.76 6.28 -17.90
N VAL A 118 -23.63 5.46 -16.85
CA VAL A 118 -24.70 4.55 -16.42
C VAL A 118 -25.92 5.33 -15.89
N SER A 119 -25.68 6.45 -15.20
CA SER A 119 -26.75 7.33 -14.71
C SER A 119 -27.49 8.05 -15.85
N THR A 120 -26.79 8.43 -16.93
CA THR A 120 -27.44 9.04 -18.10
C THR A 120 -28.26 8.03 -18.89
N LEU A 121 -27.77 6.79 -19.07
CA LEU A 121 -28.49 5.74 -19.79
C LEU A 121 -29.74 5.25 -19.03
N THR A 122 -29.70 5.23 -17.69
CA THR A 122 -30.87 4.87 -16.86
C THR A 122 -31.92 5.99 -16.80
N LYS A 123 -31.53 7.25 -17.02
CA LYS A 123 -32.46 8.39 -17.07
C LYS A 123 -33.20 8.48 -18.41
N GLU A 124 -32.56 8.12 -19.52
CA GLU A 124 -33.20 8.08 -20.85
C GLU A 124 -34.17 6.91 -21.02
N SER A 125 -33.97 5.78 -20.33
CA SER A 125 -34.90 4.64 -20.38
C SER A 125 -36.16 4.84 -19.54
N GLY A 126 -36.11 5.66 -18.49
CA GLY A 126 -37.28 6.04 -17.67
C GLY A 126 -38.21 7.04 -18.35
N GLN A 127 -37.68 7.97 -19.15
CA GLN A 127 -38.48 9.00 -19.84
C GLN A 127 -39.27 8.48 -21.05
N ARG A 128 -39.10 7.21 -21.43
CA ARG A 128 -39.79 6.58 -22.58
C ARG A 128 -41.12 5.92 -22.20
N TYR A 129 -41.50 5.90 -20.92
CA TYR A 129 -42.73 5.24 -20.43
C TYR A 129 -43.77 6.20 -19.83
N ASP A 130 -43.48 7.49 -19.68
CA ASP A 130 -44.42 8.50 -19.13
C ASP A 130 -45.11 9.34 -20.22
N GLY A 131 -45.44 8.71 -21.35
CA GLY A 131 -46.07 9.33 -22.50
C GLY A 131 -47.25 8.52 -23.03
N PHE A 132 -48.27 8.31 -22.19
CA PHE A 132 -49.64 7.98 -22.59
C PHE A 132 -50.63 8.48 -21.55
#